data_AF-A0A7L1FPL7-F1
#
_entry.id   AF-A0A7L1FPL7-F1
#
_cell.length_a   1.000
_cell.length_b   1.000
_cell.length_c   1.000
_cell.angle_alpha   90.00
_cell.angle_beta   90.00
_cell.angle_gamma   90.00
#
_symmetry.space_group_name_H-M   'P 1'
#
loop_
_entity.id
_entity.type
_entity.pdbx_description
1 polymer ?
#
loop_
_entity_poly.entity_id
_entity_poly.type
_entity_poly.pdbx_seq_one_letter_code
_entity_poly.pdbx_strand_id
1 'polypeptide(L)'
;ADKRAHHNALERKRRDHIKDSFHSLRDSVPSLQGEKASRAQILDKATEYIQYMRRKNHTHQQDIDDLKRQNALLEQQVRALEKARASAQLQASYPADNSLYTNPKGSAISAFDG
;
A
#
# COMPACT_ATOMS: atom_id res chain seq x y z
N ALA A 1 -56.16 -13.42 -28.26
CA ALA A 1 -55.75 -12.17 -27.56
C ALA A 1 -54.70 -12.46 -26.48
N ASP A 2 -54.76 -13.61 -25.81
CA ASP A 2 -53.89 -13.98 -24.68
C ASP A 2 -52.38 -13.96 -24.94
N LYS A 3 -51.91 -14.41 -26.11
CA LYS A 3 -50.47 -14.38 -26.45
C LYS A 3 -49.90 -12.95 -26.45
N ARG A 4 -50.68 -11.96 -26.91
CA ARG A 4 -50.27 -10.55 -26.93
C ARG A 4 -50.26 -9.96 -25.52
N ALA A 5 -51.26 -10.28 -24.69
CA ALA A 5 -51.32 -9.83 -23.31
C ALA A 5 -50.16 -10.38 -22.47
N HIS A 6 -49.88 -11.68 -22.60
CA HIS A 6 -48.77 -12.35 -21.92
C HIS A 6 -47.40 -11.76 -22.32
N HIS A 7 -47.18 -11.55 -23.62
CA HIS A 7 -45.96 -10.90 -24.11
C HIS A 7 -45.78 -9.49 -23.52
N ASN A 8 -46.84 -8.67 -23.50
CA ASN A 8 -46.80 -7.33 -22.93
C ASN A 8 -46.52 -7.33 -21.42
N ALA A 9 -47.01 -8.33 -20.69
CA ALA A 9 -46.75 -8.50 -19.27
C ALA A 9 -45.27 -8.82 -19.00
N LEU A 10 -44.70 -9.76 -19.77
CA LEU A 10 -43.28 -10.11 -19.66
C LEU A 10 -42.37 -8.92 -19.98
N GLU A 11 -42.67 -8.18 -21.05
CA GLU A 11 -41.84 -7.03 -21.42
C GLU A 11 -41.95 -5.89 -20.39
N ARG A 12 -43.12 -5.70 -19.75
CA ARG A 12 -43.25 -4.76 -18.64
C ARG A 12 -42.34 -5.16 -17.48
N LYS A 13 -42.39 -6.43 -17.06
CA LYS A 13 -41.52 -6.96 -16.00
C LYS A 13 -40.03 -6.78 -16.34
N ARG A 14 -39.64 -6.99 -17.59
CA ARG A 14 -38.25 -6.76 -18.06
C ARG A 14 -37.85 -5.28 -17.92
N ARG A 15 -38.73 -4.35 -18.33
CA ARG A 15 -38.47 -2.91 -18.21
C ARG A 15 -38.37 -2.45 -16.77
N ASP A 16 -39.17 -3.01 -15.87
CA ASP A 16 -39.12 -2.70 -14.44
C ASP A 16 -37.77 -3.14 -13.85
N HIS A 17 -37.31 -4.35 -14.16
CA HIS A 17 -35.96 -4.82 -13.76
C HIS A 17 -34.83 -3.91 -14.26
N ILE A 18 -34.91 -3.46 -15.51
CA ILE A 18 -33.93 -2.52 -16.07
C ILE A 18 -33.98 -1.19 -15.33
N LYS A 19 -35.18 -0.68 -15.04
CA LYS A 19 -35.38 0.55 -14.28
C LYS A 19 -34.70 0.44 -12.90
N ASP A 20 -34.87 -0.67 -12.20
CA ASP A 20 -34.26 -0.91 -10.89
C ASP A 20 -32.74 -0.98 -10.99
N SER A 21 -32.21 -1.62 -12.03
CA SER A 21 -30.77 -1.66 -12.30
C SER A 21 -30.18 -0.26 -12.55
N PHE A 22 -30.92 0.63 -13.23
CA PHE A 22 -30.52 2.03 -13.40
C PHE A 22 -30.54 2.81 -12.08
N HIS A 23 -31.48 2.54 -11.17
CA HIS A 23 -31.48 3.15 -9.83
C HIS A 23 -30.24 2.71 -9.03
N SER A 24 -29.97 1.40 -8.98
CA SER A 24 -28.79 0.88 -8.28
C SER A 24 -27.48 1.43 -8.86
N LEU A 25 -27.39 1.56 -10.19
CA LEU A 25 -26.23 2.16 -10.85
C LEU A 25 -26.06 3.64 -10.47
N ARG A 26 -27.15 4.42 -10.51
CA ARG A 26 -27.12 5.84 -10.11
C ARG A 26 -26.64 5.99 -8.67
N ASP A 27 -27.19 5.20 -7.76
CA ASP A 27 -26.87 5.29 -6.34
C ASP A 27 -25.42 4.84 -6.04
N SER A 28 -24.79 4.08 -6.94
CA SER A 28 -23.38 3.68 -6.86
C SER A 28 -22.40 4.75 -7.37
N VAL A 29 -22.88 5.79 -8.04
CA VAL A 29 -22.06 6.87 -8.60
C VAL A 29 -22.22 8.12 -7.70
N PRO A 30 -21.19 8.52 -6.92
CA PRO A 30 -21.32 9.58 -5.92
C PRO A 30 -21.86 10.90 -6.45
N SER A 31 -21.51 11.29 -7.67
CA SER A 31 -21.95 12.53 -8.30
C SER A 31 -23.42 12.54 -8.73
N LEU A 32 -24.12 11.39 -8.63
CA LEU A 32 -25.51 11.24 -9.03
C LEU A 32 -26.43 10.91 -7.84
N GLN A 33 -25.87 10.72 -6.65
CA GLN A 33 -26.64 10.39 -5.46
C GLN A 33 -27.57 11.55 -5.09
N GLY A 34 -28.85 11.25 -4.86
CA GLY A 34 -29.86 12.25 -4.49
C GLY A 34 -30.35 13.14 -5.65
N GLU A 35 -29.80 13.00 -6.86
CA GLU A 35 -30.19 13.81 -8.01
C GLU A 35 -31.10 13.06 -9.00
N LYS A 36 -31.91 13.85 -9.73
CA LYS A 36 -32.66 13.35 -10.88
C LYS A 36 -31.73 13.31 -12.08
N ALA A 37 -31.36 12.12 -12.52
CA ALA A 37 -30.51 11.90 -13.69
C ALA A 37 -31.24 11.07 -14.76
N SER A 38 -31.08 11.45 -16.02
CA SER A 38 -31.56 10.64 -17.15
C SER A 38 -30.73 9.36 -17.32
N ARG A 39 -31.26 8.37 -18.05
CA ARG A 39 -30.52 7.13 -18.33
C ARG A 39 -29.19 7.38 -19.04
N ALA A 40 -29.14 8.33 -19.98
CA ALA A 40 -27.91 8.70 -20.67
C ALA A 40 -26.87 9.26 -19.68
N GLN A 41 -27.28 10.23 -18.85
CA GLN A 41 -26.41 10.81 -17.83
C GLN A 41 -25.90 9.77 -16.82
N ILE A 42 -26.73 8.79 -16.43
CA ILE A 42 -26.31 7.69 -15.55
C ILE A 42 -25.18 6.89 -16.20
N LEU A 43 -25.31 6.54 -17.49
CA LEU A 43 -24.27 5.79 -18.20
C LEU A 43 -22.99 6.60 -18.39
N ASP A 44 -23.11 7.87 -18.77
CA ASP A 44 -21.97 8.77 -18.98
C ASP A 44 -21.19 8.95 -17.68
N LYS A 45 -21.87 9.30 -16.58
CA LYS A 45 -21.23 9.51 -15.28
C LYS A 45 -20.70 8.22 -14.66
N ALA A 46 -21.37 7.08 -14.87
CA ALA A 46 -20.81 5.80 -14.47
C ALA A 46 -19.49 5.49 -15.20
N THR A 47 -19.44 5.76 -16.51
CA THR A 47 -18.24 5.57 -17.33
C THR A 47 -17.10 6.49 -16.86
N GLU A 48 -17.39 7.78 -16.66
CA GLU A 48 -16.44 8.75 -16.10
C GLU A 48 -15.92 8.30 -14.73
N TYR A 49 -16.82 7.85 -13.84
CA TYR A 49 -16.47 7.44 -12.49
C TYR A 49 -15.59 6.18 -12.47
N ILE A 50 -15.87 5.18 -13.32
CA ILE A 50 -15.01 4.01 -13.48
C ILE A 50 -13.60 4.41 -13.93
N GLN A 51 -13.48 5.30 -14.93
CA GLN A 51 -12.18 5.78 -15.40
C GLN A 51 -11.44 6.58 -14.33
N TYR A 52 -12.14 7.41 -13.57
CA TYR A 52 -11.60 8.12 -12.43
C TYR A 52 -11.06 7.16 -11.36
N MET A 53 -11.87 6.18 -10.94
CA MET A 53 -11.49 5.22 -9.91
C MET A 53 -10.30 4.35 -10.34
N ARG A 54 -10.21 3.97 -11.62
CA ARG A 54 -9.04 3.26 -12.16
C ARG A 54 -7.75 4.09 -12.01
N ARG A 55 -7.79 5.36 -12.39
CA ARG A 55 -6.64 6.28 -12.23
C ARG A 55 -6.28 6.49 -10.76
N LYS A 56 -7.28 6.72 -9.91
CA LYS A 56 -7.09 6.91 -8.47
C LYS A 56 -6.45 5.69 -7.80
N ASN A 57 -6.96 4.49 -8.09
CA ASN A 57 -6.39 3.25 -7.55
C ASN A 57 -4.95 3.02 -8.05
N HIS A 58 -4.65 3.39 -9.30
CA HIS A 58 -3.29 3.29 -9.83
C HIS A 58 -2.32 4.22 -9.08
N THR A 59 -2.70 5.48 -8.86
CA THR A 59 -1.89 6.42 -8.06
C THR A 59 -1.70 5.91 -6.63
N HIS A 60 -2.76 5.45 -5.96
CA HIS A 60 -2.63 4.87 -4.62
C HIS A 60 -1.71 3.65 -4.59
N GLN A 61 -1.73 2.81 -5.63
CA GLN A 61 -0.81 1.68 -5.72
C GLN A 61 0.64 2.14 -5.87
N GLN A 62 0.90 3.18 -6.67
CA GLN A 62 2.23 3.79 -6.78
C GLN A 62 2.70 4.34 -5.43
N ASP A 63 1.85 5.08 -4.72
CA ASP A 63 2.14 5.63 -3.39
C ASP A 63 2.50 4.50 -2.39
N ILE A 64 1.73 3.41 -2.39
CA ILE A 64 2.00 2.23 -1.57
C ILE A 64 3.37 1.63 -1.88
N ASP A 65 3.72 1.51 -3.16
CA ASP A 65 4.99 0.91 -3.58
C ASP A 65 6.19 1.81 -3.27
N ASP A 66 6.03 3.13 -3.40
CA ASP A 66 7.01 4.13 -2.99
C ASP A 66 7.25 4.09 -1.47
N LEU A 67 6.18 4.08 -0.67
CA LEU A 67 6.27 4.00 0.78
C LEU A 67 6.91 2.69 1.25
N LYS A 68 6.60 1.56 0.61
CA LYS A 68 7.28 0.28 0.89
C LYS A 68 8.77 0.34 0.61
N ARG A 69 9.19 0.96 -0.50
CA ARG A 69 10.62 1.17 -0.80
C ARG A 69 11.30 2.05 0.24
N GLN A 70 10.67 3.15 0.64
CA GLN A 70 11.20 4.05 1.67
C GLN A 70 11.34 3.33 3.02
N ASN A 71 10.32 2.58 3.45
CA ASN A 71 10.37 1.81 4.69
C ASN A 71 11.49 0.76 4.66
N ALA A 72 11.66 0.03 3.55
CA ALA A 72 12.76 -0.94 3.43
C ALA A 72 14.14 -0.30 3.58
N LEU A 73 14.34 0.88 3.00
CA LEU A 73 15.60 1.65 3.15
C LEU A 73 15.81 2.10 4.59
N LEU A 74 14.77 2.60 5.25
CA LEU A 74 14.84 3.03 6.65
C LEU A 74 15.12 1.85 7.59
N GLU A 75 14.45 0.71 7.39
CA GLU A 75 14.72 -0.52 8.15
C GLU A 75 16.15 -1.02 7.95
N GLN A 76 16.71 -0.90 6.74
CA GLN A 76 18.12 -1.22 6.50
C GLN A 76 19.05 -0.27 7.25
N GLN A 77 18.77 1.03 7.25
CA GLN A 77 19.56 2.03 7.98
C GLN A 77 19.51 1.80 9.49
N VAL A 78 18.33 1.54 10.05
CA VAL A 78 18.15 1.23 11.48
C VAL A 78 18.98 -0.01 11.86
N ARG A 79 18.87 -1.11 11.11
CA ARG A 79 19.66 -2.33 11.35
C ARG A 79 21.16 -2.09 11.29
N ALA A 80 21.63 -1.28 10.34
CA ALA A 80 23.04 -0.94 10.22
C ALA A 80 23.54 -0.11 11.44
N LEU A 81 22.75 0.86 11.89
CA LEU A 81 23.07 1.68 13.06
C LEU A 81 23.05 0.87 14.36
N GLU A 82 22.08 -0.03 14.53
CA GLU A 82 22.01 -0.94 15.67
C GLU A 82 23.25 -1.85 15.73
N LYS A 83 23.68 -2.40 14.59
CA LYS A 83 24.91 -3.20 14.51
C LYS A 83 26.15 -2.38 14.85
N ALA A 84 26.27 -1.18 14.31
CA ALA A 84 27.41 -0.28 14.58
C ALA A 84 27.49 0.10 16.06
N ARG A 85 26.34 0.40 16.68
CA ARG A 85 26.24 0.71 18.11
C ARG A 85 26.63 -0.49 18.97
N ALA A 86 26.17 -1.70 18.64
CA ALA A 86 26.56 -2.91 19.35
C ALA A 86 28.07 -3.18 19.24
N SER A 87 28.68 -2.99 18.07
CA SER A 87 30.14 -3.13 17.92
C SER A 87 30.94 -2.09 18.71
N ALA A 88 30.46 -0.84 18.76
CA ALA A 88 31.10 0.21 19.55
C ALA A 88 31.02 -0.06 21.07
N GLN A 89 29.91 -0.63 21.54
CA GLN A 89 29.76 -1.03 22.93
C GLN A 89 30.69 -2.19 23.32
N LEU A 90 30.88 -3.17 22.43
CA LEU A 90 31.86 -4.25 22.65
C LEU A 90 33.30 -3.72 22.68
N GLN A 91 33.66 -2.77 21.81
CA GLN A 91 34.98 -2.13 21.86
C GLN A 91 35.18 -1.27 23.12
N ALA A 92 34.13 -0.65 23.65
CA ALA A 92 34.22 0.11 24.91
C ALA A 92 34.29 -0.78 26.16
N SER A 93 33.73 -2.00 26.14
CA SER A 93 33.78 -2.93 27.28
C SER A 93 35.10 -3.69 27.38
N TYR A 94 35.84 -3.80 26.28
CA TYR A 94 37.22 -4.27 26.26
C TYR A 94 38.12 -3.08 26.02
N PRO A 95 38.57 -2.35 27.07
CA PRO A 95 39.71 -1.47 26.88
C PRO A 95 40.82 -2.39 26.38
N ALA A 96 41.26 -2.19 25.14
CA ALA A 96 42.51 -2.77 24.68
C ALA A 96 43.57 -2.21 25.63
N ASP A 97 43.88 -2.96 26.67
CA ASP A 97 45.09 -2.78 27.45
C ASP A 97 46.24 -3.15 26.52
N ASN A 98 46.52 -2.22 25.60
CA ASN A 98 47.65 -2.27 24.70
C ASN A 98 48.91 -1.83 25.47
N SER A 99 49.01 -2.24 26.75
CA SER A 99 50.22 -2.18 27.53
C SER A 99 51.18 -3.18 26.92
N LEU A 100 51.97 -2.73 25.94
CA LEU A 100 53.25 -3.34 25.66
C LEU A 100 54.07 -3.25 26.95
N TYR A 101 54.01 -4.29 27.77
CA TYR A 101 54.97 -4.48 28.84
C TYR A 101 56.34 -4.67 28.20
N THR A 102 57.15 -3.62 28.26
CA THR A 102 58.56 -3.67 27.90
C THR A 102 59.37 -3.91 29.16
N ASN A 103 60.17 -4.97 29.17
CA ASN A 103 61.14 -5.20 30.24
C ASN A 103 62.22 -4.10 30.17
N PRO A 104 63.02 -3.82 31.22
CA PRO A 104 64.08 -2.80 31.20
C PRO A 104 65.14 -2.94 30.09
N LYS A 105 65.09 -4.05 29.33
CA LYS A 105 65.92 -4.34 28.15
C LYS A 105 65.23 -4.01 26.80
N GLY A 106 64.02 -3.44 26.80
CA GLY A 106 63.34 -2.95 25.58
C GLY A 106 62.67 -4.01 24.71
N SER A 107 62.54 -5.26 25.17
CA SER A 107 61.83 -6.31 24.42
C SER A 107 60.33 -6.32 24.76
N ALA A 108 59.47 -6.38 23.74
CA ALA A 108 58.02 -6.51 23.89
C ALA A 108 57.66 -7.95 24.30
N ILE A 109 56.89 -8.10 25.37
CA ILE A 109 56.44 -9.41 25.88
C ILE A 109 54.93 -9.53 25.66
N SER A 110 54.50 -10.57 24.94
CA SER A 110 53.09 -10.92 24.75
C SER A 110 52.56 -11.66 25.96
N ALA A 111 51.40 -11.25 26.50
CA ALA A 111 50.84 -11.75 27.76
C ALA A 111 50.03 -13.07 27.65
N PHE A 112 50.21 -13.87 26.61
CA PHE A 112 49.48 -15.12 26.43
C PHE A 112 50.39 -16.20 25.83
N ASP A 113 51.01 -16.99 26.70
CA ASP A 113 51.57 -18.31 26.40
C ASP A 113 51.23 -19.22 27.59
N GLY A 114 50.37 -20.22 27.33
CA GLY A 114 49.75 -21.09 28.33
C GLY A 114 48.64 -21.94 27.74
#